data_AF-A0A7W0WG78-F1
#
_entry.id   AF-A0A7W0WG78-F1
#
_cell.length_a   1.000
_cell.length_b   1.000
_cell.length_c   1.000
_cell.angle_alpha   90.00
_cell.angle_beta   90.00
_cell.angle_gamma   90.00
#
_symmetry.space_group_name_H-M   'P 1'
#
loop_
_entity.id
_entity.type
_entity.pdbx_description
1 polymer ?
#
loop_
_entity_poly.entity_id
_entity_poly.type
_entity_poly.pdbx_seq_one_letter_code
_entity_poly.pdbx_strand_id
1 'polypeptide(L)' 'MKPIRVPTLSPERLAALEELYGTAPKARLRTRAQMVLLAAERRMSASEIARIVRTGEERVRRWLKL' A
#
# COMPACT_ATOMS: atom_id res chain seq x y z
N MET A 1 -15.17 10.13 1.20
CA MET A 1 -13.86 9.76 1.81
C MET A 1 -12.77 10.55 1.12
N LYS A 2 -11.86 11.19 1.89
CA LYS A 2 -10.74 11.93 1.29
C LYS A 2 -9.75 10.94 0.67
N PRO A 3 -9.29 11.17 -0.57
CA PRO A 3 -8.22 10.39 -1.17
C PRO A 3 -6.99 10.42 -0.26
N ILE A 4 -6.37 9.27 -0.10
CA ILE A 4 -5.07 9.21 0.53
C ILE A 4 -4.08 9.90 -0.40
N ARG A 5 -3.36 10.90 0.12
CA ARG A 5 -2.17 11.44 -0.54
C ARG A 5 -0.95 10.71 0.01
N VAL A 6 -0.68 9.50 -0.50
CA VAL A 6 0.67 8.95 -0.32
C VAL A 6 1.61 9.86 -1.10
N PRO A 7 2.71 10.33 -0.50
CA PRO A 7 3.72 11.07 -1.25
C PRO A 7 4.13 10.23 -2.46
N THR A 8 4.22 10.89 -3.62
CA THR A 8 4.58 10.19 -4.86
C THR A 8 5.95 9.55 -4.64
N LEU A 9 6.01 8.22 -4.74
CA LEU A 9 7.27 7.50 -4.64
C LEU A 9 8.10 7.78 -5.89
N SER A 10 9.42 7.92 -5.74
CA SER A 10 10.30 7.94 -6.90
C SER A 10 10.21 6.58 -7.62
N PRO A 11 10.46 6.53 -8.94
CA PRO A 11 10.43 5.27 -9.70
C PRO A 11 11.32 4.18 -9.09
N GLU A 12 12.49 4.57 -8.59
CA GLU A 12 13.44 3.66 -7.89
C GLU A 12 12.82 3.03 -6.64
N ARG A 13 12.11 3.82 -5.83
CA ARG A 13 11.40 3.32 -4.64
C ARG A 13 10.22 2.44 -5.00
N LEU A 14 9.56 2.71 -6.13
CA LEU A 14 8.47 1.87 -6.62
C LEU A 14 9.01 0.50 -7.05
N ALA A 15 10.10 0.48 -7.83
CA ALA A 15 10.76 -0.76 -8.24
C ALA A 15 11.22 -1.61 -7.05
N ALA A 16 11.85 -0.99 -6.04
CA ALA A 16 12.24 -1.69 -4.82
C ALA A 16 11.02 -2.26 -4.04
N LEU A 17 9.87 -1.58 -4.11
CA LEU A 17 8.64 -2.02 -3.47
C LEU A 17 7.97 -3.17 -4.22
N GLU A 18 8.04 -3.17 -5.55
CA GLU A 18 7.60 -4.29 -6.41
C GLU A 18 8.46 -5.53 -6.16
N GLU A 19 9.79 -5.37 -6.11
CA GLU A 19 10.72 -6.45 -5.77
C GLU A 19 10.42 -7.02 -4.38
N LEU A 20 10.21 -6.14 -3.40
CA LEU A 20 9.82 -6.56 -2.05
C LEU A 20 8.49 -7.30 -2.05
N TYR A 21 7.50 -6.87 -2.83
CA TYR A 21 6.21 -7.57 -2.94
C TYR A 21 6.39 -8.99 -3.50
N GLY A 22 7.21 -9.16 -4.54
CA GLY A 22 7.49 -10.44 -5.18
C GLY A 22 8.32 -11.40 -4.31
N THR A 23 9.29 -10.87 -3.57
CA THR A 23 10.26 -11.67 -2.81
C THR A 23 9.94 -11.80 -1.32
N ALA A 24 8.96 -11.05 -0.79
CA ALA A 24 8.66 -11.03 0.64
C ALA A 24 8.35 -12.43 1.18
N PRO A 25 9.14 -12.93 2.16
CA PRO A 25 8.95 -14.26 2.74
C PRO A 25 7.76 -14.31 3.71
N LYS A 26 7.36 -13.16 4.27
CA LYS A 26 6.25 -13.06 5.23
C LYS A 26 5.03 -12.46 4.54
N ALA A 27 3.88 -13.14 4.64
CA ALA A 27 2.61 -12.67 4.09
C ALA A 27 2.27 -11.23 4.56
N ARG A 28 2.54 -10.91 5.83
CA ARG A 28 2.33 -9.55 6.37
C ARG A 28 3.15 -8.47 5.66
N LEU A 29 4.39 -8.78 5.27
CA LEU A 29 5.24 -7.85 4.52
C LEU A 29 4.72 -7.67 3.09
N ARG A 30 4.31 -8.77 2.44
CA ARG A 30 3.71 -8.74 1.10
C ARG A 30 2.44 -7.91 1.08
N THR A 31 1.51 -8.15 2.01
CA THR A 31 0.28 -7.35 2.13
C THR A 31 0.57 -5.88 2.35
N ARG A 32 1.62 -5.56 3.14
CA ARG A 32 2.01 -4.17 3.38
C ARG A 32 2.61 -3.51 2.13
N ALA A 33 3.46 -4.21 1.39
CA ALA A 33 3.97 -3.74 0.11
C ALA A 33 2.82 -3.51 -0.89
N GLN A 34 1.87 -4.43 -0.96
CA GLN A 34 0.66 -4.32 -1.79
C GLN A 34 -0.16 -3.07 -1.44
N MET A 35 -0.39 -2.79 -0.15
CA MET A 35 -1.08 -1.57 0.29
C MET A 35 -0.39 -0.30 -0.20
N VAL A 36 0.94 -0.25 -0.12
CA VAL A 36 1.72 0.93 -0.55
C VAL A 36 1.72 1.05 -2.08
N LEU A 37 1.84 -0.06 -2.83
CA LEU A 37 1.75 -0.07 -4.30
C LEU A 37 0.40 0.48 -4.78
N LEU A 38 -0.71 -0.03 -4.24
CA LEU A 38 -2.06 0.43 -4.60
C LEU A 38 -2.27 1.93 -4.29
N ALA A 39 -1.66 2.41 -3.21
CA ALA A 39 -1.79 3.79 -2.80
C ALA A 39 -0.89 4.74 -3.62
N ALA A 40 0.33 4.32 -3.94
CA ALA A 40 1.32 5.13 -4.66
C ALA A 40 1.08 5.13 -6.18
N GLU A 41 0.87 3.96 -6.77
CA GLU A 41 0.71 3.78 -8.23
C GLU A 41 -0.71 4.12 -8.68
N ARG A 42 -1.71 3.51 -8.05
CA ARG A 42 -3.12 3.63 -8.44
C ARG A 42 -3.87 4.75 -7.74
N ARG A 43 -3.19 5.51 -6.86
CA ARG A 43 -3.77 6.63 -6.07
C ARG A 43 -5.04 6.25 -5.30
N MET A 44 -5.16 4.99 -4.89
CA MET A 44 -6.35 4.48 -4.21
C MET A 44 -6.45 5.01 -2.78
N SER A 45 -7.68 5.25 -2.32
CA SER A 45 -7.97 5.61 -0.93
C SER A 45 -7.91 4.41 0.01
N ALA A 46 -7.84 4.65 1.33
CA ALA A 46 -7.67 3.57 2.31
C ALA A 46 -8.85 2.61 2.31
N SER A 47 -10.06 3.10 2.04
CA SER A 47 -11.26 2.26 1.98
C SER A 47 -11.26 1.35 0.76
N GLU A 48 -10.78 1.83 -0.39
CA GLU A 48 -10.64 1.02 -1.59
C GLU A 48 -9.56 -0.05 -1.41
N ILE A 49 -8.42 0.34 -0.83
CA ILE A 49 -7.35 -0.59 -0.48
C ILE A 49 -7.85 -1.63 0.53
N ALA A 50 -8.58 -1.21 1.56
CA ALA A 50 -9.14 -2.09 2.58
C ALA A 50 -10.04 -3.18 2.00
N ARG A 51 -10.84 -2.85 0.98
CA ARG A 51 -11.66 -3.81 0.24
C ARG A 51 -10.80 -4.82 -0.52
N ILE A 52 -9.69 -4.40 -1.13
CA ILE A 52 -8.78 -5.29 -1.87
C ILE A 52 -8.06 -6.24 -0.93
N VAL A 53 -7.44 -5.72 0.14
CA VAL A 53 -6.63 -6.51 1.07
C VAL A 53 -7.45 -7.17 2.18
N ARG A 54 -8.79 -7.08 2.09
CA ARG A 54 -9.78 -7.65 3.03
C ARG A 54 -9.44 -7.34 4.49
N THR A 55 -9.18 -6.07 4.78
CA THR A 55 -8.88 -5.61 6.14
C THR A 55 -9.72 -4.38 6.50
N GLY A 56 -9.56 -3.88 7.73
CA GLY A 56 -10.23 -2.65 8.16
C GLY A 56 -9.52 -1.40 7.63
N GLU A 57 -10.29 -0.38 7.25
CA GLU A 57 -9.74 0.90 6.78
C GLU A 57 -8.78 1.54 7.78
N GLU A 58 -9.13 1.52 9.07
CA GLU A 58 -8.24 2.03 10.14
C GLU A 58 -6.88 1.33 10.16
N ARG A 59 -6.85 0.02 9.87
CA ARG A 59 -5.58 -0.71 9.78
C ARG A 59 -4.77 -0.17 8.61
N VAL A 60 -5.39 0.02 7.44
CA VAL A 60 -4.72 0.59 6.27
C VAL A 60 -4.14 1.97 6.58
N ARG A 61 -4.92 2.86 7.23
CA ARG A 61 -4.48 4.19 7.66
C ARG A 61 -3.27 4.13 8.60
N ARG A 62 -3.36 3.32 9.66
CA ARG A 62 -2.24 3.11 10.60
C ARG A 62 -0.97 2.61 9.90
N TRP A 63 -1.09 1.71 8.94
CA TRP A 63 0.05 1.14 8.22
C TRP A 63 0.71 2.12 7.24
N LEU A 64 -0.11 2.93 6.57
CA LEU A 64 0.35 3.97 5.65
C LEU A 64 0.77 5.26 6.38
N LYS A 65 0.59 5.32 7.71
CA LYS A 65 0.84 6.50 8.56
C LYS A 65 0.03 7.73 8.10
N LEU A 66 -1.26 7.53 7.85
CA LEU A 66 -2.22 8.54 7.37
C LEU A 66 -3.37 8.77 8.34
#